data_AF-A0A0F9FK38-F1
#
_entry.id   AF-A0A0F9FK38-F1
#
_cell.length_a   1.000
_cell.length_b   1.000
_cell.length_c   1.000
_cell.angle_alpha   90.00
_cell.angle_beta   90.00
_cell.angle_gamma   90.00
#
_symmetry.space_group_name_H-M   'P 1'
#
loop_
_entity.id
_entity.type
_entity.pdbx_description
1 polymer ?
#
loop_
_entity_poly.entity_id
_entity_poly.type
_entity_poly.pdbx_seq_one_letter_code
_entity_poly.pdbx_strand_id
1 'polypeptide(L)' 'MSEEGNKKLYAHYTSLIGGSVKSSNPSNPVRDELVVSDAKRHLADLVKKNPDTVFEEPPKAGVPEEPKAKSKRKR' A
#
# COMPACT_ATOMS: atom_id res chain seq x y z
N MET A 1 21.36 -0.51 -7.02
CA MET A 1 19.96 -0.87 -7.32
C MET A 1 19.67 -0.37 -8.72
N SER A 2 19.05 -1.17 -9.59
CA SER A 2 18.52 -0.65 -10.86
C SER A 2 17.20 0.09 -10.62
N GLU A 3 16.83 1.03 -11.49
CA GLU A 3 15.56 1.76 -11.38
C GLU A 3 14.34 0.82 -11.28
N GLU A 4 14.35 -0.28 -12.02
CA GLU A 4 13.30 -1.32 -11.93
C GLU A 4 13.23 -1.98 -10.56
N GLY A 5 14.37 -2.19 -9.90
CA GLY A 5 14.42 -2.70 -8.52
C GLY A 5 13.77 -1.74 -7.53
N ASN A 6 14.07 -0.44 -7.68
CA ASN A 6 13.48 0.60 -6.85
C ASN A 6 11.96 0.69 -7.06
N LYS A 7 11.47 0.63 -8.30
CA LYS A 7 10.03 0.64 -8.60
C LYS A 7 9.29 -0.55 -7.97
N LYS A 8 9.88 -1.75 -8.02
CA LYS A 8 9.32 -2.95 -7.37
C LYS A 8 9.25 -2.82 -5.85
N LEU A 9 10.31 -2.29 -5.23
CA LEU A 9 10.34 -2.04 -3.78
C LEU A 9 9.30 -0.99 -3.37
N TYR A 10 9.17 0.08 -4.17
CA TYR A 10 8.16 1.10 -3.96
C TYR A 10 6.74 0.51 -4.00
N ALA A 11 6.41 -0.27 -5.05
CA ALA A 11 5.12 -0.95 -5.18
C ALA A 11 4.85 -1.93 -4.02
N HIS A 12 5.89 -2.61 -3.54
CA HIS A 12 5.79 -3.52 -2.40
C HIS A 12 5.44 -2.78 -1.10
N TYR A 13 6.20 -1.74 -0.75
CA TYR A 13 5.98 -0.97 0.49
C TYR A 13 4.65 -0.22 0.46
N THR A 14 4.27 0.36 -0.69
CA THR A 14 2.96 1.01 -0.85
C THR A 14 1.80 0.02 -0.66
N SER A 15 1.91 -1.19 -1.19
CA SER A 15 0.90 -2.25 -0.99
C SER A 15 0.75 -2.64 0.48
N LEU A 16 1.88 -2.81 1.20
CA LEU A 16 1.87 -3.10 2.64
C LEU A 16 1.15 -1.98 3.42
N ILE A 17 1.42 -0.71 3.11
CA ILE A 17 0.76 0.42 3.77
C ILE A 17 -0.74 0.47 3.44
N GLY A 18 -1.12 0.12 2.20
CA GLY A 18 -2.51 0.10 1.72
C GLY A 18 -3.40 -1.02 2.28
N GLY A 19 -2.91 -1.77 3.27
CA GLY A 19 -3.70 -2.82 3.92
C GLY A 19 -3.66 -4.17 3.21
N SER A 20 -2.69 -4.38 2.29
CA SER A 20 -2.43 -5.72 1.74
C SER A 20 -1.74 -6.65 2.74
N VAL A 21 -1.38 -6.17 3.93
CA VAL A 21 -0.96 -6.99 5.08
C VAL A 21 -2.19 -7.70 5.66
N LYS A 22 -2.90 -8.48 4.85
CA LYS A 22 -3.84 -9.46 5.36
C LYS A 22 -3.01 -10.61 5.93
N SER A 23 -2.52 -10.42 7.15
CA SER A 23 -2.04 -11.53 7.95
C SER A 23 -3.16 -12.57 8.00
N SER A 24 -2.85 -13.82 7.65
CA SER A 24 -3.79 -14.94 7.78
C SER A 24 -4.20 -15.20 9.24
N ASN A 25 -3.54 -14.54 10.19
CA ASN A 25 -3.83 -14.62 11.60
C ASN A 25 -4.35 -13.25 12.11
N PRO A 26 -5.67 -13.08 12.29
CA PRO A 26 -6.30 -11.83 12.72
C PRO A 26 -5.97 -11.43 14.18
N SER A 27 -5.15 -12.22 14.88
CA SER A 27 -4.91 -12.10 16.32
C SER A 27 -3.71 -11.25 16.72
N ASN A 28 -2.99 -10.62 15.79
CA ASN A 28 -1.83 -9.77 16.13
C ASN A 28 -1.82 -8.42 15.39
N PRO A 29 -2.71 -7.49 15.76
CA PRO A 29 -2.76 -6.15 15.17
C PRO A 29 -1.47 -5.35 15.40
N VAL A 30 -0.78 -5.56 16.51
CA VAL A 30 0.50 -4.88 16.82
C VAL A 30 1.58 -5.25 15.80
N ARG A 31 1.63 -6.52 15.38
CA ARG A 31 2.55 -6.94 14.31
C ARG A 31 2.24 -6.22 13.00
N ASP A 32 0.95 -6.13 12.63
CA ASP A 32 0.56 -5.49 11.38
C ASP A 32 0.87 -3.98 11.42
N GLU A 33 0.65 -3.31 12.55
CA GLU A 33 1.04 -1.92 12.78
C GLU A 33 2.56 -1.71 12.68
N LEU A 34 3.35 -2.62 13.27
CA LEU A 34 4.81 -2.59 13.17
C LEU A 34 5.27 -2.74 11.73
N VAL A 35 4.68 -3.67 10.98
CA VAL A 35 4.99 -3.89 9.55
C VAL A 35 4.66 -2.65 8.71
N VAL A 36 3.49 -2.04 8.95
CA VAL A 36 3.10 -0.80 8.25
C VAL A 36 4.03 0.36 8.61
N SER A 37 4.41 0.50 9.88
CA SER A 37 5.35 1.53 10.32
C SER A 37 6.72 1.35 9.68
N ASP A 38 7.22 0.12 9.60
CA ASP A 38 8.51 -0.17 9.00
C ASP A 38 8.50 0.05 7.48
N ALA A 39 7.41 -0.37 6.80
CA ALA A 39 7.20 -0.10 5.38
C ALA A 39 7.20 1.41 5.06
N LYS A 40 6.58 2.24 5.92
CA LYS A 40 6.61 3.72 5.77
C LYS A 40 8.02 4.28 5.85
N ARG A 41 8.83 3.81 6.81
CA ARG A 41 10.24 4.25 6.97
C ARG A 41 11.07 3.87 5.75
N HIS A 42 10.96 2.62 5.31
CA HIS A 42 11.71 2.14 4.15
C HIS A 42 11.30 2.85 2.86
N LEU A 43 10.01 3.14 2.68
CA LEU A 43 9.54 3.92 1.53
C LEU A 43 10.10 5.34 1.54
N ALA A 44 10.09 6.02 2.68
CA ALA A 44 10.67 7.36 2.82
C ALA A 44 12.18 7.36 2.50
N ASP A 45 12.92 6.37 3.00
CA ASP A 45 14.34 6.21 2.69
C ASP A 45 14.59 5.90 1.21
N LEU A 46 13.73 5.10 0.58
CA LEU A 46 13.82 4.76 -0.84
C LEU A 46 13.64 6.00 -1.72
N VAL A 47 12.66 6.85 -1.41
CA VAL A 47 12.42 8.11 -2.12
C VAL A 47 13.57 9.09 -1.88
N LYS A 48 14.05 9.20 -0.64
CA LYS A 48 15.16 10.09 -0.29
C LYS A 48 16.48 9.70 -0.98
N LYS A 49 16.75 8.40 -1.12
CA LYS A 49 17.98 7.89 -1.77
C LYS A 49 17.92 7.92 -3.29
N ASN A 50 16.73 8.00 -3.88
CA ASN A 50 16.54 7.95 -5.32
C ASN A 50 15.63 9.09 -5.81
N PRO A 51 16.06 10.36 -5.68
CA PRO A 51 15.25 11.52 -6.06
C PRO A 51 14.93 11.57 -7.56
N ASP A 52 15.79 11.01 -8.41
CA ASP A 52 15.63 11.01 -9.87
C ASP A 52 14.69 9.90 -10.37
N THR A 53 14.32 8.95 -9.52
CA THR A 53 13.43 7.85 -9.92
C THR A 53 11.99 8.32 -9.88
N VAL A 54 11.33 8.36 -11.04
CA VAL A 54 9.88 8.56 -11.11
C VAL A 54 9.19 7.32 -10.57
N PHE A 55 8.81 7.36 -9.30
CA PHE A 55 7.91 6.41 -8.70
C PHE A 55 6.49 6.80 -9.09
N GLU A 56 5.76 5.92 -9.78
CA GLU A 56 4.33 6.14 -10.00
C GLU A 56 3.66 6.31 -8.63
N GLU A 57 2.91 7.40 -8.44
CA GLU A 57 2.23 7.66 -7.17
C GLU A 57 1.44 6.41 -6.75
N PRO A 58 1.46 6.05 -5.45
CA PRO A 58 0.60 4.99 -4.96
C PRO A 58 -0.83 5.30 -5.44
N PRO A 59 -1.60 4.29 -5.88
CA PRO A 59 -3.01 4.52 -6.16
C PRO A 59 -3.59 5.21 -4.92
N LYS A 60 -4.12 6.42 -5.10
CA LYS A 60 -4.70 7.23 -4.02
C LYS A 60 -5.58 6.31 -3.18
N ALA A 61 -5.12 5.98 -1.98
CA ALA A 61 -5.94 5.36 -0.96
C ALA A 61 -7.00 6.39 -0.58
N GLY A 62 -8.13 6.41 -1.29
CA GLY A 62 -9.20 7.37 -1.01
C GLY A 62 -10.04 7.86 -2.19
N VAL A 63 -10.36 7.01 -3.17
CA VAL A 63 -11.70 7.12 -3.77
C VAL A 63 -12.44 5.85 -3.37
N PRO A 64 -13.34 5.91 -2.38
CA PRO A 64 -14.36 4.89 -2.25
C PRO A 64 -15.10 4.90 -3.58
N GLU A 65 -14.98 3.84 -4.38
CA GLU A 65 -15.96 3.57 -5.42
C GLU A 65 -17.29 3.49 -4.65
N GLU A 66 -18.14 4.50 -4.84
CA GLU A 66 -19.49 4.51 -4.28
C GLU A 66 -20.08 3.11 -4.50
N PRO A 67 -20.64 2.48 -3.46
CA PRO A 67 -21.23 1.17 -3.64
C PRO A 67 -22.30 1.32 -4.71
N LYS A 68 -22.07 0.73 -5.89
CA LYS A 68 -23.11 0.60 -6.91
C LYS A 68 -24.30 -0.06 -6.23
N ALA A 69 -25.29 0.76 -5.90
CA ALA A 69 -26.50 0.34 -5.22
C ALA A 69 -27.17 -0.71 -6.11
N LYS A 70 -27.00 -1.99 -5.78
CA LYS A 70 -27.84 -3.05 -6.32
C LYS A 70 -29.22 -2.86 -5.69
N SER A 71 -30.00 -1.99 -6.33
CA SER A 71 -31.42 -1.76 -6.09
C SER A 71 -32.12 -3.11 -5.92
N LYS A 72 -32.57 -3.39 -4.70
CA LYS A 72 -33.51 -4.48 -4.40
C LYS A 72 -34.79 -4.20 -5.17
N ARG A 73 -35.03 -4.89 -6.29
CA ARG A 73 -36.35 -4.93 -6.89
C ARG A 73 -37.06 -6.22 -6.45
N LYS A 74 -37.86 -6.02 -5.41
CA LYS A 74 -38.89 -6.92 -4.89
C LYS A 74 -39.85 -7.28 -6.04
N ARG A 75 -40.03 -8.58 -6.30
CA ARG A 75 -41.22 -9.16 -6.90
C ARG A 75 -41.47 -10.49 -6.22
#